data_AF-A0A838NKF0-F1
#
_entry.id   AF-A0A838NKF0-F1
#
_cell.length_a   1.000
_cell.length_b   1.000
_cell.length_c   1.000
_cell.angle_alpha   90.00
_cell.angle_beta   90.00
_cell.angle_gamma   90.00
#
_symmetry.space_group_name_H-M   'P 1'
#
loop_
_entity.id
_entity.type
_entity.pdbx_description
1 polymer ?
#
loop_
_entity_poly.entity_id
_entity_poly.type
_entity_poly.pdbx_seq_one_letter_code
_entity_poly.pdbx_strand_id
1 'polypeptide(L)' 'MGPSIGEARIRLPSQVARGDLIVVNAIISHPMDTGFFRNADGQPIPAYFIKDVVVTYGDQEIARF' A
#
# COMPACT_ATOMS: atom_id res chain seq x y z
N MET A 1 9.09 18.95 7.26
CA MET A 1 9.20 17.49 7.47
C MET A 1 7.99 16.87 6.81
N GLY A 2 8.13 16.29 5.62
CA GLY A 2 7.02 15.59 4.98
C GLY A 2 6.63 14.35 5.79
N PRO A 3 5.37 13.89 5.75
CA PRO A 3 4.98 12.68 6.45
C PRO A 3 5.87 11.53 5.97
N SER A 4 6.54 10.84 6.89
CA SER A 4 7.30 9.65 6.55
C SER A 4 6.33 8.66 5.91
N ILE A 5 6.56 8.31 4.64
CA ILE A 5 5.91 7.16 4.02
C ILE A 5 6.20 5.99 4.95
N GLY A 6 5.16 5.44 5.58
CA GLY A 6 5.35 4.42 6.60
C GLY A 6 5.96 3.15 6.00
N GLU A 7 6.42 2.27 6.89
CA GLU A 7 7.12 1.05 6.49
C GLU A 7 6.22 0.17 5.61
N ALA A 8 6.75 -0.24 4.45
CA ALA A 8 6.12 -1.19 3.55
C ALA A 8 6.75 -2.57 3.71
N ARG A 9 5.91 -3.61 3.76
CA ARG A 9 6.34 -5.00 3.90
C ARG A 9 5.58 -5.90 2.94
N ILE A 10 6.36 -6.64 2.15
CA ILE A 10 5.86 -7.68 1.24
C ILE A 10 6.24 -9.04 1.82
N ARG A 11 5.27 -9.94 1.93
CA ARG A 11 5.46 -11.32 2.36
C ARG A 11 5.09 -12.27 1.23
N LEU A 12 5.95 -13.24 1.02
CA LEU A 12 5.86 -14.28 0.02
C LEU A 12 6.35 -15.59 0.64
N PRO A 13 5.98 -16.76 0.06
CA PRO A 13 6.49 -18.05 0.53
C PRO A 13 8.01 -18.06 0.57
N SER A 14 8.60 -18.75 1.56
CA SER A 14 10.06 -18.83 1.72
C SER A 14 10.75 -19.62 0.60
N GLN A 15 10.00 -20.47 -0.09
CA GLN A 15 10.45 -21.24 -1.25
C GLN A 15 9.34 -21.24 -2.30
N VAL A 16 9.73 -21.18 -3.58
CA VAL A 16 8.84 -21.19 -4.73
C VAL A 16 9.46 -22.07 -5.82
N ALA A 17 8.65 -22.89 -6.48
CA ALA A 17 9.06 -23.70 -7.62
C ALA A 17 8.41 -23.19 -8.92
N ARG A 18 8.99 -23.59 -10.06
CA ARG A 18 8.43 -23.24 -11.37
C ARG A 18 7.06 -23.89 -11.52
N GLY A 19 6.05 -23.08 -11.82
CA GLY A 19 4.67 -23.51 -12.01
C GLY A 19 3.79 -23.34 -10.78
N ASP A 20 4.35 -22.93 -9.64
CA ASP A 20 3.57 -22.70 -8.43
C ASP A 20 2.67 -21.47 -8.56
N LEU A 21 1.43 -21.62 -8.09
CA LEU A 21 0.57 -20.48 -7.75
C LEU A 21 0.94 -20.03 -6.33
N ILE A 22 1.42 -18.79 -6.20
CA ILE A 22 1.86 -18.25 -4.91
C ILE A 22 0.96 -17.11 -4.45
N VAL A 23 0.89 -16.93 -3.12
CA VAL A 23 0.19 -15.80 -2.50
C VAL A 23 1.20 -14.74 -2.08
N VAL A 24 1.00 -13.52 -2.55
CA VAL A 24 1.80 -12.35 -2.17
C VAL A 24 0.95 -11.43 -1.30
N ASN A 25 1.44 -11.11 -0.11
CA ASN A 25 0.78 -10.17 0.79
C ASN A 25 1.60 -8.89 0.90
N ALA A 26 1.04 -7.75 0.50
CA ALA A 26 1.67 -6.44 0.65
C ALA A 26 0.90 -5.60 1.67
N ILE A 27 1.62 -5.06 2.66
CA ILE A 27 1.07 -4.18 3.69
C ILE A 27 1.96 -2.94 3.77
N ILE A 28 1.35 -1.76 3.86
CA ILE A 28 2.04 -0.49 4.03
C ILE A 28 1.42 0.27 5.21
N SER A 29 2.26 0.84 6.06
CA SER A 29 1.80 1.79 7.07
C SER A 29 1.56 3.14 6.40
N HIS A 30 0.30 3.59 6.39
CA HIS A 30 -0.09 4.85 5.80
C HIS A 30 -1.29 5.42 6.57
N PRO A 31 -1.41 6.75 6.77
CA PRO A 31 -2.54 7.36 7.49
C PRO A 31 -3.90 7.01 6.87
N MET A 32 -3.98 6.96 5.54
CA MET A 32 -5.20 6.69 4.78
C MET A 32 -6.35 7.66 5.13
N ASP A 33 -5.99 8.93 5.34
CA ASP A 33 -6.94 9.99 5.65
C ASP A 33 -7.84 10.23 4.43
N THR A 34 -9.14 9.99 4.59
CA THR A 34 -10.12 10.11 3.49
C THR A 34 -10.50 11.55 3.17
N GLY A 35 -10.19 12.49 4.06
CA GLY A 35 -10.64 13.89 3.95
C GLY A 35 -11.95 14.20 4.68
N PHE A 36 -12.63 13.18 5.22
CA PHE A 36 -13.95 13.35 5.87
C PHE A 36 -13.90 13.60 7.37
N PHE A 37 -12.75 13.34 7.99
CA PHE A 37 -12.55 13.54 9.43
C PHE A 37 -12.18 14.99 9.75
N ARG A 38 -12.42 15.36 11.01
CA ARG A 38 -12.03 16.67 11.56
C ARG A 38 -11.08 16.45 12.74
N ASN A 39 -10.16 17.39 12.94
CA ASN A 39 -9.28 17.40 14.10
C ASN A 39 -10.03 17.88 15.36
N ALA A 40 -9.33 17.92 16.50
CA ALA A 40 -9.91 18.35 17.78
C ALA A 40 -10.46 19.78 17.76
N ASP A 41 -9.89 20.65 16.93
CA ASP A 41 -10.34 22.04 16.73
C ASP A 41 -11.52 22.15 15.75
N GLY A 42 -12.03 21.01 15.25
CA GLY A 42 -13.14 20.94 14.31
C GLY A 42 -12.79 21.26 12.85
N GLN A 43 -11.50 21.42 12.54
CA GLN A 43 -11.01 21.69 11.19
C GLN A 43 -10.91 20.38 10.38
N PRO A 44 -11.24 20.39 9.08
CA PRO A 44 -11.14 19.18 8.25
C PRO A 44 -9.69 18.71 8.10
N ILE A 45 -9.48 17.39 8.23
CA ILE A 45 -8.21 16.75 7.93
C ILE A 45 -8.15 16.56 6.40
N PRO A 46 -7.12 17.06 5.69
CA PRO A 46 -7.02 16.89 4.24
C PRO A 46 -6.92 15.42 3.82
N ALA A 47 -7.45 15.10 2.65
CA ALA A 47 -7.35 13.77 2.08
C ALA A 47 -5.88 13.42 1.77
N TYR A 48 -5.42 12.32 2.35
CA TYR A 48 -4.09 11.76 2.15
C TYR A 48 -4.16 10.23 2.25
N PHE A 49 -4.37 9.59 1.10
CA PHE A 49 -4.50 8.13 0.97
C PHE A 49 -3.84 7.63 -0.31
N ILE A 50 -3.49 6.34 -0.33
CA ILE A 50 -2.88 5.66 -1.48
C ILE A 50 -3.94 5.53 -2.58
N LYS A 51 -3.59 5.94 -3.81
CA LYS A 51 -4.52 5.96 -4.95
C LYS A 51 -4.29 4.86 -5.96
N ASP A 52 -3.05 4.38 -6.05
CA ASP A 52 -2.63 3.41 -7.04
C ASP A 52 -1.72 2.38 -6.37
N VAL A 53 -1.99 1.11 -6.61
CA VAL A 53 -1.08 0.00 -6.27
C VAL A 53 -0.80 -0.80 -7.54
N VAL A 54 0.45 -0.77 -7.99
CA VAL A 54 0.90 -1.52 -9.19
C VAL A 54 1.76 -2.69 -8.75
N VAL A 55 1.44 -3.88 -9.26
CA VAL A 55 2.20 -5.11 -9.02
C VAL A 55 2.88 -5.55 -10.31
N THR A 56 4.20 -5.63 -10.28
CA THR A 56 5.01 -6.11 -11.41
C THR A 56 5.68 -7.44 -11.08
N TYR A 57 5.83 -8.28 -12.09
CA TYR A 57 6.65 -9.48 -12.05
C TYR A 57 7.65 -9.43 -13.21
N GLY A 58 8.93 -9.20 -12.87
CA GLY A 58 9.92 -8.77 -13.85
C GLY A 58 9.54 -7.40 -14.42
N ASP A 59 9.55 -7.29 -15.75
CA ASP A 59 9.19 -6.05 -16.46
C ASP A 59 7.70 -5.96 -16.83
N GLN A 60 6.90 -6.95 -16.41
CA GLN A 60 5.48 -7.01 -16.75
C GLN A 60 4.61 -6.58 -15.57
N GLU A 61 3.70 -5.62 -15.82
CA GLU A 61 2.59 -5.32 -14.91
C GLU A 61 1.59 -6.48 -14.93
N ILE A 62 1.32 -7.06 -13.76
CA ILE A 62 0.42 -8.23 -13.60
C ILE A 62 -0.88 -7.88 -12.89
N ALA A 63 -0.93 -6.79 -12.13
CA ALA A 63 -2.14 -6.27 -11.51
C ALA A 63 -2.01 -4.78 -11.17
N ARG A 64 -3.15 -4.09 -11.15
CA ARG A 64 -3.29 -2.70 -10.71
C ARG A 64 -4.59 -2.55 -9.91
N PHE A 65 -4.52 -1.80 -8.81
CA PHE A 65 -5.64 -1.51 -7.92
C PHE A 65 -5.74 -0.03 -7.65
#